data_AF-A0A926KKE6-F1
#
_entry.id   AF-A0A926KKE6-F1
#
_cell.length_a   1.000
_cell.length_b   1.000
_cell.length_c   1.000
_cell.angle_alpha   90.00
_cell.angle_beta   90.00
_cell.angle_gamma   90.00
#
_symmetry.space_group_name_H-M   'P 1'
#
loop_
_entity.id
_entity.type
_entity.pdbx_description
1 polymer ?
#
loop_
_entity_poly.entity_id
_entity_poly.type
_entity_poly.pdbx_seq_one_letter_code
_entity_poly.pdbx_strand_id
1 'polypeptide(L)'
;MSMPKWSKLTIIGTLMGTCFTAGVYAQDLIQRVDAYLRNDYNIVVNGQQVKLTNPPLIYNNSSYLPVKELSTYLGAVVNWKDSNKTIYINSRISPQQPTEGNNTTYTEIVLQVPYAQYMDYLGGTYPVLTNMTDQTYYRLKDVERMGIDTQGLRKAKEKYTGDLYVSEAELQTKWKEQPQISYLMNEPVVITGETNDLKRKVIKEYIDGFRYYEINKVPYMTTPIIVDALPEENTYSYLLTENGHFYRTTLKLTKLMTTNSTMDYVVGSSSKEDIQVTKVQ
;
A
#
# COMPACT_ATOMS: atom_id res chain seq x y z
N MET A 1 57.19 49.54 51.55
CA MET A 1 58.07 49.72 50.39
C MET A 1 57.75 48.62 49.37
N SER A 2 57.37 49.04 48.16
CA SER A 2 57.00 48.32 46.90
C SER A 2 56.73 46.80 46.86
N MET A 3 55.55 46.43 46.30
CA MET A 3 55.35 45.16 45.57
C MET A 3 55.90 45.27 44.14
N PRO A 4 56.49 44.20 43.55
CA PRO A 4 56.71 44.13 42.11
C PRO A 4 55.55 43.41 41.39
N LYS A 5 55.20 43.94 40.22
CA LYS A 5 54.23 43.39 39.26
C LYS A 5 54.95 42.40 38.33
N TRP A 6 54.44 41.17 38.21
CA TRP A 6 54.71 40.25 37.10
C TRP A 6 53.63 39.16 37.10
N SER A 7 53.04 38.69 36.01
CA SER A 7 52.72 39.23 34.69
C SER A 7 51.62 38.29 34.15
N LYS A 8 50.61 38.85 33.49
CA LYS A 8 49.36 38.20 33.06
C LYS A 8 49.56 37.19 31.91
N LEU A 9 50.16 36.01 32.14
CA LEU A 9 50.40 35.08 31.01
C LEU A 9 50.22 33.56 31.31
N THR A 10 49.38 33.17 32.27
CA THR A 10 49.12 31.74 32.58
C THR A 10 47.64 31.40 32.80
N ILE A 11 46.71 32.13 32.19
CA ILE A 11 45.26 31.84 32.25
C ILE A 11 44.65 31.84 30.84
N ILE A 12 45.23 31.08 29.90
CA ILE A 12 44.58 30.79 28.61
C ILE A 12 44.71 29.29 28.24
N GLY A 13 45.72 28.58 28.75
CA GLY A 13 45.94 27.16 28.40
C GLY A 13 45.06 26.13 29.12
N THR A 14 44.45 26.47 30.27
CA THR A 14 43.74 25.49 31.10
C THR A 14 42.22 25.46 30.91
N LEU A 15 41.65 26.38 30.11
CA LEU A 15 40.20 26.48 29.91
C LEU A 15 39.67 25.70 28.69
N MET A 16 40.54 25.06 27.89
CA MET A 16 40.12 24.30 26.71
C MET A 16 40.04 22.77 26.93
N GLY A 17 40.36 22.27 28.13
CA GLY A 17 40.50 20.83 28.38
C GLY A 17 39.28 20.11 28.98
N THR A 18 38.20 20.80 29.37
CA THR A 18 37.14 20.19 30.22
C THR A 18 35.71 20.28 29.67
N CYS A 19 35.50 20.67 28.42
CA CYS A 19 34.14 20.93 27.91
C CYS A 19 33.61 19.94 26.86
N PHE A 20 34.12 18.70 26.77
CA PHE A 20 33.56 17.70 25.85
C PHE A 20 33.44 16.29 26.45
N THR A 21 32.77 16.16 27.59
CA THR A 21 32.13 14.88 27.96
C THR A 21 30.74 15.13 28.56
N ALA A 22 29.91 15.92 27.87
CA ALA A 22 28.47 15.76 28.02
C ALA A 22 28.08 14.55 27.16
N GLY A 23 28.12 13.35 27.75
CA GLY A 23 27.49 12.19 27.14
C GLY A 23 26.01 12.52 26.94
N VAL A 24 25.60 12.68 25.68
CA VAL A 24 24.20 12.74 25.33
C VAL A 24 23.68 11.31 25.53
N TYR A 25 23.13 11.03 26.71
CA TYR A 25 22.33 9.83 26.89
C TYR A 25 21.08 10.02 26.04
N ALA A 26 21.06 9.40 24.86
CA ALA A 26 19.82 9.16 24.16
C ALA A 26 19.01 8.21 25.04
N GLN A 27 18.04 8.76 25.78
CA GLN A 27 17.06 7.94 26.48
C GLN A 27 16.32 7.12 25.42
N ASP A 28 16.42 5.80 25.46
CA ASP A 28 15.60 4.95 24.60
C ASP A 28 14.12 5.31 24.84
N LEU A 29 13.48 5.93 23.85
CA LEU A 29 12.07 6.33 23.88
C LEU A 29 11.11 5.12 23.87
N ILE A 30 11.66 3.91 23.80
CA ILE A 30 10.94 2.65 23.66
C ILE A 30 11.23 1.80 24.88
N GLN A 31 10.21 1.60 25.71
CA GLN A 31 10.26 0.66 26.83
C GLN A 31 9.64 -0.66 26.40
N ARG A 32 10.37 -1.77 26.56
CA ARG A 32 9.78 -3.11 26.41
C ARG A 32 8.88 -3.40 27.62
N VAL A 33 7.68 -3.85 27.34
CA VAL A 33 6.69 -4.29 28.34
C VAL A 33 6.12 -5.63 27.92
N ASP A 34 5.83 -6.48 28.90
CA ASP A 34 5.08 -7.72 28.68
C ASP A 34 3.59 -7.45 28.89
N ALA A 35 2.77 -7.88 27.93
CA ALA A 35 1.34 -7.63 27.95
C ALA A 35 0.54 -8.84 27.43
N TYR A 36 -0.74 -8.91 27.79
CA TYR A 36 -1.62 -10.02 27.43
C TYR A 36 -2.70 -9.56 26.44
N LEU A 37 -2.96 -10.33 25.38
CA LEU A 37 -4.11 -10.11 24.51
C LEU A 37 -5.34 -10.83 25.07
N ARG A 38 -6.50 -10.15 25.10
CA ARG A 38 -7.74 -10.68 25.67
C ARG A 38 -8.88 -10.66 24.66
N ASN A 39 -9.06 -11.77 23.94
CA ASN A 39 -10.16 -11.95 22.98
C ASN A 39 -11.54 -12.13 23.63
N ASP A 40 -11.58 -12.38 24.94
CA ASP A 40 -12.80 -12.65 25.72
C ASP A 40 -13.52 -11.37 26.17
N TYR A 41 -12.97 -10.18 25.88
CA TYR A 41 -13.54 -8.92 26.33
C TYR A 41 -14.63 -8.44 25.39
N ASN A 42 -15.79 -8.09 25.97
CA ASN A 42 -16.87 -7.43 25.25
C ASN A 42 -16.70 -5.91 25.33
N ILE A 43 -16.71 -5.24 24.18
CA ILE A 43 -16.62 -3.78 24.09
C ILE A 43 -18.00 -3.22 23.75
N VAL A 44 -18.46 -2.22 24.50
CA VAL A 44 -19.74 -1.54 24.28
C VAL A 44 -19.48 -0.04 24.17
N VAL A 45 -19.85 0.56 23.03
CA VAL A 45 -19.71 2.01 22.77
C VAL A 45 -21.11 2.59 22.62
N ASN A 46 -21.45 3.60 23.41
CA ASN A 46 -22.78 4.23 23.41
C ASN A 46 -23.94 3.23 23.53
N GLY A 47 -23.77 2.19 24.36
CA GLY A 47 -24.77 1.14 24.58
C GLY A 47 -24.84 0.07 23.47
N GLN A 48 -24.06 0.19 22.41
CA GLN A 48 -23.97 -0.80 21.33
C GLN A 48 -22.72 -1.66 21.48
N GLN A 49 -22.89 -2.98 21.45
CA GLN A 49 -21.76 -3.90 21.43
C GLN A 49 -21.02 -3.77 20.09
N VAL A 50 -19.70 -3.59 20.15
CA VAL A 50 -18.84 -3.42 18.98
C VAL A 50 -17.81 -4.54 18.92
N LYS A 51 -17.46 -4.95 17.70
CA LYS A 51 -16.44 -5.95 17.46
C LYS A 51 -15.18 -5.26 16.94
N LEU A 52 -14.10 -5.38 17.69
CA LEU A 52 -12.78 -4.93 17.26
C LEU A 52 -12.09 -6.08 16.51
N THR A 53 -11.33 -5.74 15.47
CA THR A 53 -10.53 -6.73 14.75
C THR A 53 -9.27 -7.08 15.56
N ASN A 54 -8.74 -6.14 16.36
CA ASN A 54 -7.62 -6.40 17.26
C ASN A 54 -8.13 -6.54 18.69
N PRO A 55 -7.72 -7.59 19.43
CA PRO A 55 -8.11 -7.74 20.82
C PRO A 55 -7.51 -6.64 21.70
N PRO A 56 -8.20 -6.27 22.80
CA PRO A 56 -7.62 -5.44 23.85
C PRO A 56 -6.33 -6.04 24.40
N LEU A 57 -5.38 -5.16 24.69
CA LEU A 57 -4.12 -5.48 25.35
C LEU A 57 -4.23 -5.13 26.83
N ILE A 58 -3.81 -6.02 27.72
CA ILE A 58 -3.75 -5.80 29.16
C ILE A 58 -2.31 -5.61 29.58
N TYR A 59 -2.01 -4.46 30.15
CA TYR A 59 -0.72 -4.13 30.73
C TYR A 59 -0.95 -3.40 32.05
N ASN A 60 -0.25 -3.81 33.12
CA ASN A 60 -0.39 -3.24 34.46
C ASN A 60 -1.85 -3.06 34.92
N ASN A 61 -2.65 -4.12 34.75
CA ASN A 61 -4.07 -4.14 35.12
C ASN A 61 -4.95 -3.09 34.41
N SER A 62 -4.44 -2.50 33.31
CA SER A 62 -5.16 -1.55 32.47
C SER A 62 -5.43 -2.14 31.10
N SER A 63 -6.61 -1.84 30.54
CA SER A 63 -6.99 -2.26 29.18
C SER A 63 -6.65 -1.18 28.17
N TYR A 64 -5.89 -1.56 27.15
CA TYR A 64 -5.49 -0.71 26.04
C TYR A 64 -6.21 -1.18 24.79
N LEU A 65 -7.00 -0.28 24.21
CA LEU A 65 -7.81 -0.57 23.04
C LEU A 65 -7.25 0.16 21.81
N PRO A 66 -7.32 -0.45 20.62
CA PRO A 66 -6.95 0.20 19.37
C PRO A 66 -7.79 1.45 19.10
N VAL A 67 -7.20 2.63 19.30
CA VAL A 67 -7.91 3.91 19.16
C VAL A 67 -8.47 4.15 17.76
N LYS A 68 -7.79 3.63 16.71
CA LYS A 68 -8.21 3.76 15.31
C LYS A 68 -9.51 3.00 15.01
N GLU A 69 -9.73 1.85 15.66
CA GLU A 69 -10.97 1.10 15.49
C GLU A 69 -12.10 1.73 16.30
N LEU A 70 -11.80 2.15 17.53
CA LEU A 70 -12.76 2.86 18.37
C LEU A 70 -13.21 4.18 17.73
N SER A 71 -12.34 4.88 17.00
CA SER A 71 -12.69 6.16 16.40
C SER A 71 -13.85 6.06 15.40
N THR A 72 -13.96 4.94 14.68
CA THR A 72 -15.08 4.67 13.77
C THR A 72 -16.42 4.68 14.51
N TYR A 73 -16.48 4.04 15.68
CA TYR A 73 -17.68 4.00 16.52
C TYR A 73 -17.94 5.31 17.27
N LEU A 74 -16.88 6.07 17.56
CA LEU A 74 -16.95 7.35 18.25
C LEU A 74 -17.19 8.54 17.31
N GLY A 75 -17.35 8.32 16.00
CA GLY A 75 -17.52 9.40 15.02
C GLY A 75 -16.30 10.32 14.94
N ALA A 76 -15.11 9.77 15.17
CA ALA A 76 -13.85 10.49 15.19
C ALA A 76 -12.87 9.96 14.14
N VAL A 77 -11.88 10.79 13.82
CA VAL A 77 -10.82 10.50 12.86
C VAL A 77 -9.49 10.57 13.58
N VAL A 78 -8.71 9.48 13.48
CA VAL A 78 -7.39 9.39 14.09
C VAL A 78 -6.30 9.64 13.05
N ASN A 79 -5.60 10.75 13.17
CA ASN A 79 -4.50 11.15 12.29
C ASN A 79 -3.16 10.96 13.01
N TRP A 80 -2.16 10.44 12.31
CA TRP A 80 -0.79 10.37 12.83
C TRP A 80 0.06 11.38 12.08
N LYS A 81 0.83 12.16 12.84
CA LYS A 81 1.82 13.07 12.29
C LYS A 81 3.20 12.54 12.65
N ASP A 82 3.83 11.89 11.67
CA ASP A 82 5.10 11.21 11.88
C ASP A 82 6.24 12.19 12.26
N SER A 83 6.21 13.40 11.71
CA SER A 83 7.25 14.43 11.90
C SER A 83 7.47 14.81 13.36
N ASN A 84 6.44 14.70 14.20
CA ASN A 84 6.49 15.02 15.62
C ASN A 84 5.84 13.93 16.49
N LYS A 85 5.70 12.72 15.95
CA LYS A 85 5.16 11.55 16.64
C LYS A 85 3.84 11.83 17.39
N THR A 86 2.93 12.59 16.78
CA THR A 86 1.66 13.02 17.40
C THR A 86 0.46 12.28 16.83
N ILE A 87 -0.40 11.75 17.70
CA ILE A 87 -1.71 11.19 17.35
C ILE A 87 -2.77 12.27 17.59
N TYR A 88 -3.46 12.71 16.54
CA TYR A 88 -4.63 13.59 16.63
C TYR A 88 -5.91 12.78 16.56
N ILE A 89 -6.85 13.06 17.46
CA ILE A 89 -8.18 12.44 17.46
C ILE A 89 -9.19 13.58 17.31
N ASN A 90 -9.83 13.66 16.15
CA ASN A 90 -10.71 14.77 15.80
C ASN A 90 -12.13 14.26 15.55
N SER A 91 -13.13 14.85 16.21
CA SER A 91 -14.53 14.56 15.91
C SER A 91 -14.89 14.94 14.47
N ARG A 92 -15.76 14.15 13.84
CA ARG A 92 -16.38 14.50 12.56
C ARG A 92 -17.57 15.41 12.82
N ILE A 93 -17.35 16.70 12.68
CA ILE A 93 -18.34 17.79 12.78
C ILE A 93 -18.90 18.21 11.42
N SER A 94 -18.32 17.73 10.31
CA SER A 94 -18.73 18.05 8.94
C SER A 94 -18.62 16.81 8.04
N PRO A 95 -19.60 16.58 7.13
CA PRO A 95 -19.53 15.50 6.14
C PRO A 95 -18.30 15.59 5.22
N GLN A 96 -17.75 16.80 5.03
CA GLN A 96 -16.58 17.05 4.19
C GLN A 96 -15.26 16.63 4.86
N GLN A 97 -15.24 16.40 6.18
CA GLN A 97 -14.04 15.87 6.84
C GLN A 97 -13.77 14.44 6.34
N PRO A 98 -12.49 14.04 6.19
CA PRO A 98 -12.16 12.66 5.86
C PRO A 98 -12.84 11.67 6.80
N THR A 99 -13.30 10.54 6.29
CA THR A 99 -13.83 9.43 7.11
C THR A 99 -12.72 8.60 7.72
N GLU A 100 -11.51 8.67 7.14
CA GLU A 100 -10.31 8.03 7.64
C GLU A 100 -9.22 9.06 7.90
N GLY A 101 -8.35 8.78 8.88
CA GLY A 101 -7.21 9.63 9.14
C GLY A 101 -6.17 9.53 8.05
N ASN A 102 -5.34 10.56 7.95
CA ASN A 102 -4.20 10.71 7.04
C ASN A 102 -3.08 9.68 7.24
N ASN A 103 -3.30 8.65 8.04
CA ASN A 103 -2.24 7.81 8.56
C ASN A 103 -1.69 6.90 7.46
N THR A 104 -0.53 7.30 6.95
CA THR A 104 0.36 6.62 6.00
C THR A 104 1.00 5.35 6.56
N THR A 105 0.76 5.01 7.83
CA THR A 105 1.24 3.77 8.46
C THR A 105 0.31 2.62 8.10
N TYR A 106 0.32 2.23 6.84
CA TYR A 106 -0.24 0.96 6.43
C TYR A 106 0.70 -0.16 6.87
N THR A 107 0.16 -1.32 7.21
CA THR A 107 0.99 -2.53 7.30
C THR A 107 1.65 -2.73 5.95
N GLU A 108 2.99 -2.80 5.91
CA GLU A 108 3.69 -3.13 4.68
C GLU A 108 3.48 -4.61 4.37
N ILE A 109 3.05 -4.91 3.15
CA ILE A 109 3.03 -6.26 2.59
C ILE A 109 3.94 -6.30 1.37
N VAL A 110 4.36 -7.49 0.97
CA VAL A 110 5.14 -7.71 -0.25
C VAL A 110 4.32 -8.54 -1.23
N LEU A 111 4.49 -8.31 -2.53
CA LEU A 111 3.99 -9.26 -3.53
C LEU A 111 4.64 -10.62 -3.30
N GLN A 112 3.81 -11.65 -3.15
CA GLN A 112 4.27 -13.03 -2.99
C GLN A 112 3.61 -13.93 -4.02
N VAL A 113 2.28 -14.02 -3.99
CA VAL A 113 1.50 -14.73 -5.02
C VAL A 113 0.39 -13.80 -5.52
N PRO A 114 0.73 -12.76 -6.32
CA PRO A 114 -0.27 -11.93 -6.94
C PRO A 114 -1.00 -12.69 -8.04
N TYR A 115 -2.32 -12.59 -8.05
CA TYR A 115 -3.16 -13.21 -9.05
C TYR A 115 -4.31 -12.30 -9.43
N ALA A 116 -4.44 -12.01 -10.72
CA ALA A 116 -5.57 -11.24 -11.24
C ALA A 116 -6.60 -12.18 -11.86
N GLN A 117 -7.87 -11.97 -11.52
CA GLN A 117 -8.98 -12.75 -12.05
C GLN A 117 -10.25 -11.92 -12.10
N TYR A 118 -11.24 -12.40 -12.85
CA TYR A 118 -12.59 -11.83 -12.82
C TYR A 118 -13.38 -12.47 -11.68
N MET A 119 -14.05 -11.62 -10.89
CA MET A 119 -14.90 -12.05 -9.79
C MET A 119 -16.31 -11.52 -9.96
N ASP A 120 -17.30 -12.40 -9.74
CA ASP A 120 -18.70 -12.05 -9.72
C ASP A 120 -19.09 -11.58 -8.32
N TYR A 121 -19.75 -10.42 -8.24
CA TYR A 121 -20.24 -9.82 -7.01
C TYR A 121 -21.44 -8.91 -7.29
N LEU A 122 -22.53 -9.10 -6.57
CA LEU A 122 -23.81 -8.38 -6.69
C LEU A 122 -24.33 -8.32 -8.13
N GLY A 123 -24.14 -9.40 -8.89
CA GLY A 123 -24.57 -9.53 -10.29
C GLY A 123 -23.65 -8.85 -11.32
N GLY A 124 -22.56 -8.19 -10.89
CA GLY A 124 -21.52 -7.66 -11.78
C GLY A 124 -20.27 -8.53 -11.79
N THR A 125 -19.50 -8.45 -12.87
CA THR A 125 -18.21 -9.14 -13.02
C THR A 125 -17.08 -8.11 -13.04
N TYR A 126 -16.10 -8.25 -12.15
CA TYR A 126 -15.07 -7.26 -11.90
C TYR A 126 -13.66 -7.87 -12.00
N PRO A 127 -12.70 -7.21 -12.67
CA PRO A 127 -11.32 -7.63 -12.58
C PRO A 127 -10.75 -7.23 -11.21
N VAL A 128 -10.16 -8.21 -10.52
CA VAL A 128 -9.65 -8.08 -9.16
C VAL A 128 -8.23 -8.63 -9.11
N LEU A 129 -7.29 -7.81 -8.61
CA LEU A 129 -5.97 -8.29 -8.21
C LEU A 129 -6.01 -8.71 -6.74
N THR A 130 -5.68 -9.97 -6.48
CA THR A 130 -5.38 -10.47 -5.14
C THR A 130 -3.89 -10.70 -4.97
N ASN A 131 -3.41 -10.71 -3.72
CA ASN A 131 -2.08 -11.12 -3.34
C ASN A 131 -2.18 -12.04 -2.13
N MET A 132 -1.74 -13.29 -2.28
CA MET A 132 -1.74 -14.26 -1.18
C MET A 132 -0.37 -14.27 -0.50
N THR A 133 -0.36 -13.93 0.79
CA THR A 133 0.81 -13.99 1.68
C THR A 133 0.53 -15.01 2.80
N ASP A 134 0.53 -14.56 4.06
CA ASP A 134 -0.05 -15.23 5.23
C ASP A 134 -1.59 -15.30 5.19
N GLN A 135 -2.22 -14.35 4.49
CA GLN A 135 -3.65 -14.31 4.21
C GLN A 135 -3.88 -13.70 2.82
N THR A 136 -5.12 -13.79 2.31
CA THR A 136 -5.49 -13.18 1.04
C THR A 136 -5.72 -11.68 1.20
N TYR A 137 -5.04 -10.88 0.38
CA TYR A 137 -5.25 -9.45 0.28
C TYR A 137 -5.86 -9.09 -1.07
N TYR A 138 -6.83 -8.20 -1.08
CA TYR A 138 -7.48 -7.70 -2.30
C TYR A 138 -7.05 -6.25 -2.54
N ARG A 139 -6.72 -5.90 -3.78
CA ARG A 139 -6.30 -4.55 -4.13
C ARG A 139 -7.46 -3.56 -3.92
N LEU A 140 -7.21 -2.51 -3.13
CA LEU A 140 -8.22 -1.59 -2.63
C LEU A 140 -9.08 -0.98 -3.76
N LYS A 141 -8.43 -0.46 -4.80
CA LYS A 141 -9.13 0.18 -5.94
C LYS A 141 -10.03 -0.78 -6.73
N ASP A 142 -9.75 -2.09 -6.70
CA ASP A 142 -10.59 -3.09 -7.35
C ASP A 142 -11.80 -3.44 -6.48
N VAL A 143 -11.59 -3.56 -5.16
CA VAL A 143 -12.67 -3.74 -4.17
C VAL A 143 -13.65 -2.56 -4.19
N GLU A 144 -13.14 -1.33 -4.26
CA GLU A 144 -13.96 -0.12 -4.37
C GLU A 144 -14.76 -0.11 -5.69
N ARG A 145 -14.18 -0.62 -6.78
CA ARG A 145 -14.88 -0.78 -8.07
C ARG A 145 -16.04 -1.78 -7.99
N MET A 146 -15.93 -2.80 -7.14
CA MET A 146 -17.03 -3.74 -6.85
C MET A 146 -18.16 -3.11 -6.00
N GLY A 147 -18.00 -1.87 -5.53
CA GLY A 147 -18.99 -1.18 -4.70
C GLY A 147 -18.97 -1.61 -3.23
N ILE A 148 -17.86 -2.20 -2.76
CA ILE A 148 -17.66 -2.56 -1.36
C ILE A 148 -17.18 -1.30 -0.60
N ASP A 149 -17.84 -0.97 0.51
CA ASP A 149 -17.42 0.12 1.39
C ASP A 149 -16.15 -0.26 2.16
N THR A 150 -15.04 0.39 1.83
CA THR A 150 -13.73 0.15 2.43
C THR A 150 -13.43 1.10 3.60
N GLN A 151 -14.39 1.94 3.99
CA GLN A 151 -14.19 2.92 5.06
C GLN A 151 -13.98 2.25 6.42
N GLY A 152 -12.91 2.68 7.08
CA GLY A 152 -12.53 2.19 8.40
C GLY A 152 -11.86 0.82 8.39
N LEU A 153 -11.73 0.19 7.22
CA LEU A 153 -11.01 -1.07 7.09
C LEU A 153 -9.51 -0.86 7.23
N ARG A 154 -8.84 -1.86 7.80
CA ARG A 154 -7.37 -1.85 7.81
C ARG A 154 -6.84 -2.08 6.42
N LYS A 155 -5.98 -1.16 6.01
CA LYS A 155 -5.30 -1.18 4.72
C LYS A 155 -3.84 -1.58 4.92
N ALA A 156 -3.36 -2.37 3.98
CA ALA A 156 -1.96 -2.68 3.79
C ALA A 156 -1.44 -1.91 2.58
N LYS A 157 -0.16 -1.56 2.58
CA LYS A 157 0.51 -0.97 1.42
C LYS A 157 1.51 -1.96 0.89
N GLU A 158 1.41 -2.27 -0.38
CA GLU A 158 2.37 -3.15 -1.01
C GLU A 158 3.67 -2.40 -1.29
N LYS A 159 4.79 -3.00 -0.88
CA LYS A 159 6.12 -2.41 -0.85
C LYS A 159 6.59 -1.90 -2.22
N TYR A 160 6.45 -2.70 -3.26
CA TYR A 160 7.08 -2.43 -4.57
C TYR A 160 6.21 -1.56 -5.47
N THR A 161 4.92 -1.85 -5.52
CA THR A 161 3.93 -1.20 -6.37
C THR A 161 3.37 0.08 -5.77
N GLY A 162 3.39 0.17 -4.43
CA GLY A 162 2.74 1.24 -3.66
C GLY A 162 1.22 1.14 -3.59
N ASP A 163 0.62 0.13 -4.23
CA ASP A 163 -0.83 -0.08 -4.24
C ASP A 163 -1.31 -0.43 -2.82
N LEU A 164 -2.53 0.03 -2.50
CA LEU A 164 -3.18 -0.31 -1.25
C LEU A 164 -4.00 -1.58 -1.40
N TYR A 165 -4.06 -2.35 -0.32
CA TYR A 165 -4.77 -3.62 -0.23
C TYR A 165 -5.58 -3.68 1.06
N VAL A 166 -6.58 -4.56 1.09
CA VAL A 166 -7.38 -4.89 2.28
C VAL A 166 -7.40 -6.41 2.41
N SER A 167 -7.20 -6.92 3.63
CA SER A 167 -7.27 -8.37 3.87
C SER A 167 -8.68 -8.90 3.67
N GLU A 168 -8.81 -10.16 3.25
CA GLU A 168 -10.09 -10.85 3.14
C GLU A 168 -10.89 -10.83 4.45
N ALA A 169 -10.22 -10.99 5.60
CA ALA A 169 -10.86 -10.97 6.92
C ALA A 169 -11.57 -9.64 7.21
N GLU A 170 -10.97 -8.51 6.81
CA GLU A 170 -11.60 -7.18 6.92
C GLU A 170 -12.79 -7.06 5.96
N LEU A 171 -12.65 -7.57 4.73
CA LEU A 171 -13.69 -7.49 3.71
C LEU A 171 -14.92 -8.36 4.01
N GLN A 172 -14.73 -9.53 4.62
CA GLN A 172 -15.83 -10.39 5.07
C GLN A 172 -16.80 -9.65 6.01
N THR A 173 -16.34 -8.62 6.73
CA THR A 173 -17.21 -7.79 7.59
C THR A 173 -18.09 -6.81 6.82
N LYS A 174 -17.78 -6.55 5.55
CA LYS A 174 -18.44 -5.56 4.67
C LYS A 174 -19.14 -6.18 3.47
N TRP A 175 -18.82 -7.43 3.14
CA TRP A 175 -19.43 -8.15 2.02
C TRP A 175 -20.93 -8.37 2.24
N LYS A 176 -21.72 -8.05 1.21
CA LYS A 176 -23.15 -8.35 1.16
C LYS A 176 -23.42 -9.79 0.67
N GLU A 177 -22.48 -10.33 -0.09
CA GLU A 177 -22.39 -11.73 -0.51
C GLU A 177 -20.91 -12.10 -0.68
N GLN A 178 -20.57 -13.38 -0.75
CA GLN A 178 -19.17 -13.77 -0.97
C GLN A 178 -18.82 -13.64 -2.46
N PRO A 179 -17.81 -12.82 -2.84
CA PRO A 179 -17.34 -12.76 -4.23
C PRO A 179 -16.92 -14.14 -4.74
N GLN A 180 -17.38 -14.51 -5.92
CA GLN A 180 -17.05 -15.80 -6.55
C GLN A 180 -16.16 -15.60 -7.76
N ILE A 181 -15.32 -16.58 -8.08
CA ILE A 181 -14.54 -16.55 -9.33
C ILE A 181 -15.52 -16.65 -10.51
N SER A 182 -15.39 -15.75 -11.49
CA SER A 182 -16.22 -15.78 -12.68
C SER A 182 -15.72 -16.86 -13.64
N TYR A 183 -16.56 -17.86 -13.91
CA TYR A 183 -16.27 -18.90 -14.91
C TYR A 183 -16.62 -18.47 -16.34
N LEU A 184 -17.39 -17.39 -16.48
CA LEU A 184 -17.83 -16.86 -17.77
C LEU A 184 -16.74 -16.02 -18.45
N MET A 185 -15.87 -15.38 -17.66
CA MET A 185 -14.81 -14.52 -18.16
C MET A 185 -13.45 -14.97 -17.64
N ASN A 186 -12.79 -15.83 -18.43
CA ASN A 186 -11.42 -16.25 -18.17
C ASN A 186 -10.50 -15.69 -19.25
N GLU A 187 -9.88 -14.53 -18.96
CA GLU A 187 -8.86 -13.96 -19.83
C GLU A 187 -7.46 -14.24 -19.28
N PRO A 188 -6.50 -14.69 -20.12
CA PRO A 188 -5.14 -14.99 -19.66
C PRO A 188 -4.35 -13.73 -19.27
N VAL A 189 -4.86 -12.54 -19.61
CA VAL A 189 -4.32 -11.25 -19.21
C VAL A 189 -5.49 -10.36 -18.80
N VAL A 190 -5.57 -10.03 -17.52
CA VAL A 190 -6.61 -9.15 -16.99
C VAL A 190 -6.25 -7.70 -17.27
N ILE A 191 -7.17 -6.97 -17.90
CA ILE A 191 -7.03 -5.54 -18.21
C ILE A 191 -8.13 -4.74 -17.50
N THR A 192 -7.72 -3.76 -16.69
CA THR A 192 -8.61 -2.84 -15.97
C THR A 192 -8.62 -1.44 -16.61
N GLY A 193 -9.77 -0.78 -16.58
CA GLY A 193 -9.92 0.61 -17.04
C GLY A 193 -9.95 0.83 -18.56
N GLU A 194 -9.78 -0.22 -19.38
CA GLU A 194 -9.90 -0.15 -20.83
C GLU A 194 -11.08 -0.98 -21.33
N THR A 195 -11.98 -0.34 -22.05
CA THR A 195 -13.20 -0.94 -22.60
C THR A 195 -13.17 -1.06 -24.12
N ASN A 196 -12.21 -0.43 -24.81
CA ASN A 196 -12.08 -0.53 -26.26
C ASN A 196 -11.47 -1.88 -26.64
N ASP A 197 -12.26 -2.73 -27.30
CA ASP A 197 -11.86 -4.08 -27.70
C ASP A 197 -10.60 -4.12 -28.57
N LEU A 198 -10.43 -3.14 -29.47
CA LEU A 198 -9.24 -3.05 -30.33
C LEU A 198 -7.98 -2.82 -29.50
N LYS A 199 -8.01 -1.87 -28.57
CA LYS A 199 -6.87 -1.58 -27.68
C LYS A 199 -6.58 -2.77 -26.77
N ARG A 200 -7.61 -3.38 -26.17
CA ARG A 200 -7.46 -4.60 -25.35
C ARG A 200 -6.80 -5.72 -26.14
N LYS A 201 -7.23 -5.94 -27.39
CA LYS A 201 -6.64 -6.95 -28.28
C LYS A 201 -5.15 -6.66 -28.54
N VAL A 202 -4.80 -5.44 -28.94
CA VAL A 202 -3.41 -5.04 -29.22
C VAL A 202 -2.50 -5.22 -28.01
N ILE A 203 -2.98 -4.87 -26.81
CA ILE A 203 -2.23 -5.07 -25.56
C ILE A 203 -1.98 -6.56 -25.30
N LYS A 204 -3.00 -7.40 -25.46
CA LYS A 204 -2.87 -8.86 -25.25
C LYS A 204 -1.91 -9.48 -26.25
N GLU A 205 -2.04 -9.15 -27.54
CA GLU A 205 -1.15 -9.66 -28.59
C GLU A 205 0.31 -9.25 -28.34
N TYR A 206 0.55 -8.01 -27.91
CA TYR A 206 1.88 -7.57 -27.48
C TYR A 206 2.39 -8.43 -26.33
N ILE A 207 1.62 -8.56 -25.24
CA ILE A 207 2.04 -9.33 -24.05
C ILE A 207 2.33 -10.79 -24.41
N ASP A 208 1.47 -11.42 -25.20
CA ASP A 208 1.65 -12.81 -25.62
C ASP A 208 2.92 -13.00 -26.46
N GLY A 209 3.27 -12.01 -27.29
CA GLY A 209 4.51 -12.01 -28.07
C GLY A 209 5.81 -11.94 -27.25
N PHE A 210 5.74 -11.47 -25.99
CA PHE A 210 6.90 -11.35 -25.09
C PHE A 210 6.88 -12.31 -23.89
N ARG A 211 5.99 -13.32 -23.89
CA ARG A 211 5.94 -14.36 -22.85
C ARG A 211 7.21 -15.19 -22.77
N TYR A 212 7.83 -15.47 -23.91
CA TYR A 212 9.07 -16.22 -24.01
C TYR A 212 9.98 -15.55 -25.05
N TYR A 213 11.19 -15.20 -24.64
CA TYR A 213 12.20 -14.65 -25.55
C TYR A 213 13.61 -15.02 -25.07
N GLU A 214 14.58 -14.96 -25.98
CA GLU A 214 15.97 -15.29 -25.68
C GLU A 214 16.88 -14.10 -25.99
N ILE A 215 17.76 -13.75 -25.04
CA ILE A 215 18.83 -12.77 -25.26
C ILE A 215 20.15 -13.48 -25.00
N ASN A 216 21.05 -13.49 -25.99
CA ASN A 216 22.37 -14.15 -25.88
C ASN A 216 22.29 -15.62 -25.39
N LYS A 217 21.29 -16.38 -25.88
CA LYS A 217 21.01 -17.77 -25.48
C LYS A 217 20.57 -17.95 -24.01
N VAL A 218 20.21 -16.86 -23.34
CA VAL A 218 19.57 -16.90 -22.02
C VAL A 218 18.06 -16.78 -22.23
N PRO A 219 17.26 -17.78 -21.82
CA PRO A 219 15.82 -17.69 -21.92
C PRO A 219 15.25 -16.78 -20.84
N TYR A 220 14.27 -15.99 -21.23
CA TYR A 220 13.47 -15.13 -20.36
C TYR A 220 12.02 -15.54 -20.50
N MET A 221 11.40 -15.85 -19.37
CA MET A 221 9.98 -16.16 -19.29
C MET A 221 9.28 -15.07 -18.51
N THR A 222 8.29 -14.43 -19.13
CA THR A 222 7.45 -13.44 -18.48
C THR A 222 6.08 -14.04 -18.15
N THR A 223 5.57 -13.71 -16.96
CA THR A 223 4.22 -14.07 -16.55
C THR A 223 3.42 -12.79 -16.31
N PRO A 224 2.37 -12.52 -17.08
CA PRO A 224 1.54 -11.35 -16.87
C PRO A 224 0.78 -11.46 -15.54
N ILE A 225 0.70 -10.35 -14.79
CA ILE A 225 -0.14 -10.26 -13.59
C ILE A 225 -1.39 -9.45 -13.90
N ILE A 226 -1.24 -8.17 -14.24
CA ILE A 226 -2.38 -7.29 -14.54
C ILE A 226 -1.94 -6.11 -15.41
N VAL A 227 -2.87 -5.59 -16.21
CA VAL A 227 -2.71 -4.31 -16.93
C VAL A 227 -3.75 -3.32 -16.42
N ASP A 228 -3.31 -2.14 -16.02
CA ASP A 228 -4.19 -1.03 -15.64
C ASP A 228 -4.07 0.10 -16.67
N ALA A 229 -5.19 0.61 -17.16
CA ALA A 229 -5.22 1.87 -17.89
C ALA A 229 -4.82 3.03 -16.96
N LEU A 230 -3.96 3.93 -17.45
CA LEU A 230 -3.52 5.12 -16.74
C LEU A 230 -4.35 6.34 -17.15
N PRO A 231 -4.33 7.43 -16.36
CA PRO A 231 -5.05 8.66 -16.72
C PRO A 231 -4.57 9.32 -18.02
N GLU A 232 -3.31 9.10 -18.39
CA GLU A 232 -2.80 9.52 -19.69
C GLU A 232 -3.39 8.62 -20.79
N GLU A 233 -3.97 9.25 -21.82
CA GLU A 233 -4.64 8.53 -22.90
C GLU A 233 -3.71 7.53 -23.59
N ASN A 234 -4.21 6.32 -23.83
CA ASN A 234 -3.48 5.25 -24.51
C ASN A 234 -2.22 4.78 -23.74
N THR A 235 -2.09 5.09 -22.46
CA THR A 235 -1.00 4.64 -21.61
C THR A 235 -1.49 3.62 -20.58
N TYR A 236 -0.71 2.56 -20.36
CA TYR A 236 -1.05 1.44 -19.48
C TYR A 236 0.13 1.05 -18.60
N SER A 237 -0.16 0.64 -17.36
CA SER A 237 0.79 0.01 -16.46
C SER A 237 0.59 -1.50 -16.49
N TYR A 238 1.60 -2.23 -16.96
CA TYR A 238 1.62 -3.69 -17.04
C TYR A 238 2.52 -4.25 -15.94
N LEU A 239 1.92 -4.89 -14.94
CA LEU A 239 2.64 -5.61 -13.88
C LEU A 239 2.88 -7.05 -14.31
N LEU A 240 4.11 -7.53 -14.14
CA LEU A 240 4.52 -8.86 -14.56
C LEU A 240 5.62 -9.42 -13.66
N THR A 241 5.84 -10.74 -13.75
CA THR A 241 7.11 -11.34 -13.35
C THR A 241 7.95 -11.68 -14.57
N GLU A 242 9.26 -11.62 -14.44
CA GLU A 242 10.22 -12.17 -15.38
C GLU A 242 11.19 -13.04 -14.58
N ASN A 243 11.19 -14.35 -14.85
CA ASN A 243 11.98 -15.34 -14.09
C ASN A 243 11.75 -15.24 -12.55
N GLY A 244 10.52 -14.92 -12.12
CA GLY A 244 10.15 -14.80 -10.70
C GLY A 244 10.44 -13.45 -10.06
N HIS A 245 11.04 -12.51 -10.79
CA HIS A 245 11.31 -11.15 -10.32
C HIS A 245 10.25 -10.18 -10.85
N PHE A 246 9.78 -9.24 -10.01
CA PHE A 246 8.69 -8.33 -10.34
C PHE A 246 9.16 -7.12 -11.14
N TYR A 247 8.45 -6.82 -12.22
CA TYR A 247 8.67 -5.64 -13.05
C TYR A 247 7.36 -4.91 -13.31
N ARG A 248 7.46 -3.61 -13.58
CA ARG A 248 6.37 -2.81 -14.12
C ARG A 248 6.78 -2.28 -15.49
N THR A 249 5.97 -2.54 -16.51
CA THR A 249 6.19 -2.00 -17.84
C THR A 249 5.13 -0.94 -18.14
N THR A 250 5.56 0.26 -18.54
CA THR A 250 4.64 1.27 -19.08
C THR A 250 4.51 1.04 -20.58
N LEU A 251 3.29 0.77 -21.05
CA LEU A 251 2.95 0.60 -22.47
C LEU A 251 2.24 1.86 -22.97
N LYS A 252 2.60 2.35 -24.16
CA LYS A 252 1.89 3.44 -24.82
C LYS A 252 1.44 3.02 -26.22
N LEU A 253 0.14 3.05 -26.45
CA LEU A 253 -0.41 2.77 -27.77
C LEU A 253 -0.32 3.99 -28.67
N THR A 254 0.02 3.75 -29.93
CA THR A 254 -0.01 4.75 -31.00
C THR A 254 -1.16 4.43 -31.93
N LYS A 255 -1.99 5.44 -32.19
CA LYS A 255 -3.10 5.36 -33.15
C LYS A 255 -2.54 5.35 -34.57
N LEU A 256 -2.98 4.39 -35.38
CA LEU A 256 -2.69 4.31 -36.79
C LEU A 256 -3.97 4.61 -37.60
N MET A 257 -3.79 5.32 -38.71
CA MET A 257 -4.81 5.49 -39.74
C MET A 257 -4.44 4.57 -40.89
N THR A 258 -5.24 3.54 -41.15
CA THR A 258 -5.00 2.67 -42.30
C THR A 258 -5.39 3.39 -43.59
N THR A 259 -4.89 2.90 -44.73
CA THR A 259 -5.21 3.40 -46.08
C THR A 259 -6.71 3.39 -46.39
N ASN A 260 -7.49 2.60 -45.65
CA ASN A 260 -8.94 2.46 -45.83
C ASN A 260 -9.74 3.30 -44.81
N SER A 261 -9.10 4.24 -44.11
CA SER A 261 -9.69 5.04 -43.02
C SER A 261 -10.21 4.22 -41.84
N THR A 262 -9.75 2.97 -41.68
CA THR A 262 -10.03 2.20 -40.47
C THR A 262 -9.02 2.57 -39.39
N MET A 263 -9.51 2.81 -38.17
CA MET A 263 -8.67 3.13 -37.02
C MET A 263 -8.03 1.85 -36.48
N ASP A 264 -6.74 1.89 -36.22
CA ASP A 264 -5.99 0.79 -35.62
C ASP A 264 -5.04 1.30 -34.52
N TYR A 265 -4.47 0.39 -33.74
CA TYR A 265 -3.51 0.70 -32.68
C TYR A 265 -2.33 -0.26 -32.69
N VAL A 266 -1.18 0.23 -32.25
CA VAL A 266 0.00 -0.60 -31.97
C VAL A 266 0.65 -0.15 -30.67
N VAL A 267 1.38 -1.02 -29.99
CA VAL A 267 2.27 -0.60 -28.90
C VAL A 267 3.43 0.17 -29.50
N GLY A 268 3.36 1.50 -29.43
CA GLY A 268 4.36 2.39 -30.00
C GLY A 268 5.60 2.55 -29.11
N SER A 269 5.44 2.38 -27.80
CA SER A 269 6.56 2.29 -26.88
C SER A 269 6.27 1.44 -25.65
N SER A 270 7.32 0.87 -25.08
CA SER A 270 7.31 0.08 -23.86
C SER A 270 8.55 0.41 -23.02
N SER A 271 8.38 0.67 -21.73
CA SER A 271 9.47 0.95 -20.80
C SER A 271 9.35 0.04 -19.57
N LYS A 272 10.34 -0.83 -19.34
CA LYS A 272 10.37 -1.80 -18.24
C LYS A 272 11.17 -1.25 -17.06
N GLU A 273 10.55 -1.22 -15.89
CA GLU A 273 11.12 -0.81 -14.60
C GLU A 273 11.21 -2.02 -13.66
N ASP A 274 12.39 -2.21 -13.06
CA ASP A 274 12.57 -3.12 -11.94
C ASP A 274 11.99 -2.48 -10.67
N ILE A 275 10.93 -3.06 -10.13
CA ILE A 275 10.23 -2.49 -8.97
C ILE A 275 10.71 -3.07 -7.63
N GLN A 276 11.60 -4.08 -7.64
CA GLN A 276 12.17 -4.64 -6.41
C GLN A 276 13.49 -3.98 -6.03
N VAL A 277 14.17 -3.32 -6.96
CA VAL A 277 15.40 -2.56 -6.68
C VAL A 277 15.05 -1.29 -5.91
N THR A 278 15.70 -1.11 -4.76
CA THR A 278 15.55 0.12 -3.96
C THR A 278 16.12 1.29 -4.76
N LYS A 279 15.30 2.29 -5.08
CA LYS A 279 15.78 3.53 -5.69
C LYS A 279 16.74 4.20 -4.71
N VAL A 280 18.01 4.32 -5.08
CA VAL A 280 18.96 5.18 -4.36
C VAL A 280 18.46 6.61 -4.56
N GLN A 281 17.92 7.21 -3.49
CA GLN A 281 17.54 8.63 -3.47
C GLN A 281 18.76 9.52 -3.38
#